data_AF-A0A9E1SPQ0-F1
#
_entry.id   AF-A0A9E1SPQ0-F1
#
_cell.length_a   1.000
_cell.length_b   1.000
_cell.length_c   1.000
_cell.angle_alpha   90.00
_cell.angle_beta   90.00
_cell.angle_gamma   90.00
#
_symmetry.space_group_name_H-M   'P 1'
#
loop_
_entity.id
_entity.type
_entity.pdbx_description
1 polymer ?
#
loop_
_entity_poly.entity_id
_entity_poly.type
_entity_poly.pdbx_seq_one_letter_code
_entity_poly.pdbx_strand_id
1 'polypeptide(L)'
;MLEEKKFFLDFIGSHEGIATNILTNRLANLESDGFINKIRDTADKKRFVYSPTKKGLDILPVIIAMITWSSKYIAKGSPASNFMAMVNDDPVKFEKDICAKFSNQTE
;
A
#
# COMPACT_ATOMS: atom_id res chain seq x y z
N MET A 1 5.68 9.03 0.99
CA MET A 1 4.37 8.62 1.52
C MET A 1 3.64 7.56 0.67
N LEU A 2 3.94 7.39 -0.62
CA LEU A 2 3.98 6.03 -1.20
C LEU A 2 5.44 5.57 -1.15
N GLU A 3 5.91 5.30 0.05
CA GLU A 3 7.24 4.70 0.20
C GLU A 3 7.14 3.25 -0.32
N GLU A 4 8.16 2.79 -1.04
CA GLU A 4 8.27 1.40 -1.50
C GLU A 4 8.55 0.46 -0.30
N LYS A 5 7.61 0.42 0.64
CA LYS A 5 7.68 -0.40 1.84
C LYS A 5 7.45 -1.84 1.44
N LYS A 6 8.47 -2.65 1.61
CA LYS A 6 8.50 -4.05 1.17
C LYS A 6 8.82 -4.97 2.33
N PHE A 7 9.53 -4.48 3.33
CA PHE A 7 9.96 -5.26 4.48
C PHE A 7 9.12 -4.95 5.71
N PHE A 8 9.04 -5.93 6.63
CA PHE A 8 8.33 -5.77 7.90
C PHE A 8 8.77 -4.52 8.68
N LEU A 9 10.07 -4.22 8.70
CA LEU A 9 10.63 -3.07 9.40
C LEU A 9 10.21 -1.74 8.78
N ASP A 10 9.97 -1.69 7.47
CA ASP A 10 9.49 -0.48 6.79
C ASP A 10 8.10 -0.10 7.31
N PHE A 11 7.23 -1.09 7.49
CA PHE A 11 5.88 -0.89 8.03
C PHE A 11 5.88 -0.48 9.50
N ILE A 12 6.81 -1.00 10.31
CA ILE A 12 6.96 -0.60 11.73
C ILE A 12 7.50 0.83 11.85
N GLY A 13 8.46 1.21 11.01
CA GLY A 13 9.03 2.56 10.98
C GLY A 13 8.10 3.61 10.39
N SER A 14 6.86 3.23 10.03
CA SER A 14 5.90 4.11 9.40
C SER A 14 5.21 5.04 10.40
N HIS A 15 4.78 6.21 9.94
CA HIS A 15 4.10 7.23 10.77
C HIS A 15 2.82 6.71 11.44
N GLU A 16 2.20 5.69 10.86
CA GLU A 16 1.01 5.00 11.33
C GLU A 16 1.19 4.34 12.71
N GLY A 17 2.43 4.06 13.14
CA GLY A 17 2.74 3.61 14.50
C GLY A 17 2.09 2.27 14.88
N ILE A 18 1.98 1.34 13.94
CA ILE A 18 1.28 0.06 14.14
C ILE A 18 2.13 -0.86 15.05
N ALA A 19 1.52 -1.36 16.13
CA ALA A 19 2.16 -2.34 17.00
C ALA A 19 2.49 -3.65 16.27
N THR A 20 3.64 -4.25 16.58
CA THR A 20 4.19 -5.45 15.91
C THR A 20 3.21 -6.62 15.81
N ASN A 21 2.49 -6.93 16.90
CA ASN A 21 1.51 -8.01 16.93
C ASN A 21 0.32 -7.74 15.99
N ILE A 22 -0.17 -6.50 15.95
CA ILE A 22 -1.25 -6.08 15.08
C ILE A 22 -0.80 -6.11 13.62
N LEU A 23 0.40 -5.62 13.32
CA LEU A 23 0.95 -5.67 11.97
C LEU A 23 1.11 -7.12 11.48
N THR A 24 1.68 -8.00 12.30
CA THR A 24 1.82 -9.43 11.98
C THR A 24 0.48 -10.06 11.63
N ASN A 25 -0.54 -9.85 12.45
CA ASN A 25 -1.87 -10.40 12.21
C ASN A 25 -2.51 -9.82 10.92
N ARG A 26 -2.37 -8.51 10.68
CA ARG A 26 -2.91 -7.88 9.47
C ARG A 26 -2.23 -8.39 8.20
N LEU A 27 -0.91 -8.53 8.21
CA LEU A 27 -0.17 -9.07 7.07
C LEU A 27 -0.53 -10.55 6.83
N ALA A 28 -0.66 -11.36 7.89
CA ALA A 28 -1.09 -12.75 7.76
C ALA A 28 -2.50 -12.87 7.17
N ASN A 29 -3.43 -12.01 7.59
CA ASN A 29 -4.79 -12.00 7.03
C ASN A 29 -4.78 -11.58 5.56
N LEU A 30 -4.05 -10.50 5.21
CA LEU A 30 -3.95 -10.05 3.82
C LEU A 30 -3.29 -11.10 2.91
N GLU A 31 -2.32 -11.85 3.43
CA GLU A 31 -1.68 -12.97 2.73
C GLU A 31 -2.68 -14.12 2.53
N SER A 32 -3.36 -14.55 3.60
CA SER A 32 -4.37 -15.62 3.56
C SER A 32 -5.55 -15.29 2.64
N ASP A 33 -5.95 -14.02 2.60
CA ASP A 33 -7.03 -13.53 1.74
C ASP A 33 -6.56 -13.27 0.30
N GLY A 34 -5.27 -13.44 0.01
CA GLY A 34 -4.69 -13.31 -1.33
C GLY A 34 -4.56 -11.89 -1.84
N PHE A 35 -4.50 -10.88 -0.96
CA PHE A 35 -4.23 -9.48 -1.32
C PHE A 35 -2.74 -9.19 -1.45
N ILE A 36 -1.90 -9.91 -0.71
CA ILE A 36 -0.44 -9.77 -0.78
C ILE A 36 0.24 -11.14 -0.91
N ASN A 37 1.43 -11.14 -1.51
CA ASN A 37 2.39 -12.22 -1.48
C ASN A 37 3.45 -11.95 -0.41
N LYS A 38 4.00 -13.02 0.16
CA LYS A 38 5.15 -12.97 1.06
C LYS A 38 6.22 -13.94 0.57
N ILE A 39 7.33 -13.39 0.10
CA ILE A 39 8.45 -14.19 -0.43
C ILE A 39 9.73 -13.91 0.35
N ARG A 40 10.63 -14.89 0.40
CA ARG A 40 11.98 -14.68 0.96
C ARG A 40 12.74 -13.72 0.05
N ASP A 41 13.41 -12.74 0.65
CA ASP A 41 14.28 -11.84 -0.10
C ASP A 41 15.45 -12.64 -0.71
N THR A 42 15.72 -12.42 -1.99
CA THR A 42 16.77 -13.09 -2.75
C THR A 42 18.17 -12.64 -2.32
N ALA A 43 18.30 -11.38 -1.87
CA ALA A 43 19.55 -10.82 -1.38
C ALA A 43 19.83 -11.18 0.09
N ASP A 44 18.80 -11.24 0.93
CA ASP A 44 18.90 -11.65 2.33
C ASP A 44 17.77 -12.60 2.73
N LYS A 45 18.05 -13.90 2.70
CA LYS A 45 17.07 -14.96 3.03
C LYS A 45 16.50 -14.86 4.46
N LYS A 46 17.05 -14.03 5.34
CA LYS A 46 16.47 -13.80 6.68
C LYS A 46 15.24 -12.90 6.63
N ARG A 47 15.08 -12.09 5.58
CA ARG A 47 13.99 -11.14 5.41
C ARG A 47 12.88 -11.68 4.49
N PHE A 48 11.71 -11.08 4.63
CA PHE A 48 10.57 -11.30 3.75
C PHE A 48 10.22 -10.02 3.02
N VAL A 49 9.92 -10.14 1.73
CA VAL A 49 9.36 -9.11 0.87
C VAL A 49 7.85 -9.34 0.78
N TYR A 50 7.09 -8.29 1.08
CA TYR A 50 5.65 -8.25 0.89
C TYR A 50 5.32 -7.44 -0.37
N SER A 51 4.53 -8.02 -1.27
CA SER A 51 4.11 -7.36 -2.51
C SER A 51 2.61 -7.57 -2.75
N PRO A 52 1.89 -6.60 -3.36
CA PRO A 52 0.49 -6.80 -3.69
C PRO A 52 0.33 -7.88 -4.76
N THR A 53 -0.74 -8.67 -4.66
CA THR A 53 -1.17 -9.55 -5.75
C THR A 53 -1.98 -8.75 -6.78
N LYS A 54 -2.35 -9.39 -7.89
CA LYS A 54 -3.33 -8.82 -8.82
C LYS A 54 -4.63 -8.43 -8.10
N LYS A 55 -5.18 -9.31 -7.26
CA LYS A 55 -6.36 -9.02 -6.43
C LYS A 55 -6.12 -7.83 -5.50
N GLY A 56 -4.90 -7.72 -4.96
CA GLY A 56 -4.43 -6.58 -4.17
C GLY A 56 -4.43 -5.27 -4.93
N LEU A 57 -4.05 -5.27 -6.20
CA LEU A 57 -4.06 -4.09 -7.06
C LEU A 57 -5.47 -3.73 -7.52
N ASP A 58 -6.32 -4.72 -7.80
CA ASP A 58 -7.69 -4.49 -8.28
C ASP A 58 -8.57 -3.73 -7.25
N ILE A 59 -8.15 -3.63 -5.98
CA ILE A 59 -8.87 -2.84 -4.96
C ILE A 59 -8.50 -1.35 -4.96
N LEU A 60 -7.47 -0.94 -5.69
CA LEU A 60 -7.00 0.45 -5.75
C LEU A 60 -8.11 1.45 -6.09
N PRO A 61 -9.01 1.21 -7.06
CA PRO A 61 -10.10 2.14 -7.36
C PRO A 61 -11.00 2.43 -6.15
N VAL A 62 -11.24 1.42 -5.31
CA VAL A 62 -12.08 1.54 -4.10
C VAL A 62 -11.37 2.37 -3.04
N ILE A 63 -10.07 2.14 -2.84
CA ILE A 63 -9.24 2.93 -1.90
C ILE A 63 -9.20 4.39 -2.34
N ILE A 64 -8.97 4.64 -3.64
CA ILE A 64 -8.95 5.99 -4.21
C ILE A 64 -10.29 6.68 -4.00
N ALA A 65 -11.41 6.03 -4.36
CA ALA A 65 -12.75 6.58 -4.17
C ALA A 65 -13.04 6.92 -2.71
N MET A 66 -12.62 6.06 -1.77
CA MET A 66 -12.77 6.29 -0.33
C MET A 66 -11.98 7.53 0.12
N ILE A 67 -10.75 7.69 -0.35
CA ILE A 67 -9.91 8.85 -0.01
C ILE A 67 -10.53 10.13 -0.61
N THR A 68 -10.92 10.11 -1.88
CA THR A 68 -11.61 11.22 -2.57
C THR A 68 -12.93 11.61 -1.91
N TRP A 69 -13.66 10.65 -1.35
CA TRP A 69 -14.85 10.96 -0.57
C TRP A 69 -14.46 11.61 0.77
N SER A 70 -13.52 11.01 1.50
CA SER A 70 -13.12 11.48 2.84
C SER A 70 -12.55 12.90 2.81
N SER A 71 -11.84 13.27 1.75
CA SER A 71 -11.21 14.58 1.61
C SER A 71 -12.19 15.75 1.62
N LYS A 72 -13.45 15.51 1.26
CA LYS A 72 -14.51 16.53 1.31
C LYS A 72 -14.80 16.98 2.76
N TYR A 73 -14.43 16.16 3.74
CA TYR A 73 -14.77 16.34 5.14
C TYR A 73 -13.55 16.51 6.06
N ILE A 74 -12.33 16.29 5.55
CA ILE A 74 -11.11 16.40 6.36
C ILE A 74 -10.56 17.84 6.31
N ALA A 75 -10.16 18.37 7.46
CA ALA A 75 -9.53 19.68 7.58
C ALA A 75 -8.21 19.76 6.79
N LYS A 76 -7.92 20.95 6.23
CA LYS A 76 -6.67 21.24 5.52
C LYS A 76 -5.46 20.97 6.43
N GLY A 77 -4.47 20.22 5.94
CA GLY A 77 -3.24 19.88 6.68
C GLY A 77 -3.15 18.44 7.19
N SER A 78 -4.17 17.61 6.93
CA SER A 78 -4.09 16.17 7.20
C SER A 78 -3.22 15.43 6.17
N PRO A 79 -2.66 14.26 6.51
CA PRO A 79 -1.96 13.41 5.54
C PRO A 79 -2.84 13.04 4.32
N ALA A 80 -4.15 12.92 4.52
CA ALA A 80 -5.13 12.70 3.45
C ALA A 80 -5.22 13.91 2.48
N SER A 81 -5.07 15.14 2.98
CA SER A 81 -5.12 16.33 2.13
C SER A 81 -3.91 16.46 1.18
N ASN A 82 -2.74 15.94 1.56
CA ASN A 82 -1.55 15.89 0.69
C ASN A 82 -1.69 14.82 -0.41
N PHE A 83 -2.34 13.69 -0.12
CA PHE A 83 -2.63 12.65 -1.10
C PHE A 83 -3.60 13.14 -2.18
N MET A 84 -4.58 13.95 -1.79
CA MET A 84 -5.58 14.51 -2.71
C MET A 84 -5.01 15.44 -3.77
N ALA A 85 -3.90 16.14 -3.47
CA ALA A 85 -3.23 16.99 -4.45
C ALA A 85 -2.67 16.20 -5.65
N MET A 86 -2.40 14.89 -5.49
CA MET A 86 -1.95 14.01 -6.57
C MET A 86 -3.10 13.26 -7.26
N VAL A 87 -4.15 12.90 -6.51
CA VAL A 87 -5.29 12.13 -7.04
C VAL A 87 -6.25 12.99 -7.86
N ASN A 88 -6.44 14.27 -7.51
CA ASN A 88 -7.42 15.12 -8.18
C ASN A 88 -7.06 15.49 -9.63
N ASP A 89 -5.80 15.30 -10.05
CA ASP A 89 -5.36 15.65 -11.40
C ASP A 89 -5.79 14.58 -12.43
N ASP A 90 -5.57 13.29 -12.11
CA ASP A 90 -6.07 12.15 -12.91
C ASP A 90 -6.05 10.83 -12.09
N PRO A 91 -7.19 10.41 -11.50
CA PRO A 91 -7.30 9.17 -10.72
C PRO A 91 -6.98 7.91 -11.53
N VAL A 92 -7.27 7.91 -12.84
CA VAL A 92 -7.07 6.76 -13.74
C VAL A 92 -5.60 6.60 -14.08
N LYS A 93 -4.91 7.72 -14.31
CA LYS A 93 -3.45 7.73 -14.49
C LYS A 93 -2.74 7.25 -13.23
N PHE A 94 -3.18 7.70 -12.05
CA PHE A 94 -2.60 7.26 -10.78
C PHE A 94 -2.75 5.75 -10.55
N GLU A 95 -3.93 5.19 -10.83
CA GLU A 95 -4.17 3.74 -10.78
C GLU A 95 -3.21 2.99 -11.72
N LYS A 96 -3.10 3.45 -12.99
CA LYS A 96 -2.19 2.86 -13.98
C LYS A 96 -0.73 2.93 -13.54
N ASP A 97 -0.29 4.05 -12.97
CA ASP A 97 1.08 4.24 -12.50
C ASP A 97 1.42 3.27 -11.35
N ILE A 98 0.47 3.04 -10.43
CA ILE A 98 0.67 2.05 -9.35
C ILE A 98 0.69 0.63 -9.91
N CYS A 99 -0.27 0.26 -10.75
CA CYS A 99 -0.30 -1.05 -11.37
C CYS A 99 0.99 -1.34 -12.17
N ALA A 100 1.48 -0.35 -12.94
CA ALA A 100 2.74 -0.47 -13.69
C ALA A 100 3.96 -0.69 -12.78
N LYS A 101 4.05 0.00 -11.64
CA LYS A 101 5.14 -0.16 -10.67
C LYS A 101 5.22 -1.57 -10.08
N PHE A 102 4.07 -2.18 -9.80
CA PHE A 102 4.01 -3.51 -9.19
C PHE A 102 3.98 -4.65 -10.21
N SER A 103 3.59 -4.39 -11.47
CA SER A 103 3.67 -5.38 -12.55
C SER A 103 5.12 -5.75 -12.90
N ASN A 104 6.06 -4.80 -12.76
CA ASN A 104 7.49 -4.98 -13.02
C ASN A 104 8.26 -5.67 -11.86
N GLN A 105 7.58 -6.09 -10.79
CA GLN A 105 8.17 -6.82 -9.65
C GLN A 105 7.79 -8.30 -9.62
N THR A 106 7.11 -8.78 -10.67
CA THR A 106 6.58 -10.15 -10.77
C THR A 106 7.40 -11.09 -11.65
N GLU A 107 8.56 -10.65 -12.16
CA GLU A 107 9.52 -11.48 -12.92
C GLU A 107 10.76 -11.83 -12.10
#